data_AF-A0A494Z3D9-F1
#
_entry.id   AF-A0A494Z3D9-F1
#
_cell.length_a   1.000
_cell.length_b   1.000
_cell.length_c   1.000
_cell.angle_alpha   90.00
_cell.angle_beta   90.00
_cell.angle_gamma   90.00
#
_symmetry.space_group_name_H-M   'P 1'
#
loop_
_entity.id
_entity.type
_entity.pdbx_description
1 polymer ?
#
loop_
_entity_poly.entity_id
_entity_poly.type
_entity_poly.pdbx_seq_one_letter_code
_entity_poly.pdbx_strand_id
1 'polypeptide(L)'
;MALMSSLFWTSYSEIWELSAKALHTFTGFAGGVGWTALIGLMAIKLEQKRGTVTKAIVALGQRSLSFYIFQSFLFVLILAPYAGGLGGHISQLGSDVVSVFVWVVSVIIANILHKRSIRGPFETVLRKKSTL
;
A
#
# COMPACT_ATOMS: atom_id res chain seq x y z
N MET A 1 -0.75 -19.25 -9.52
CA MET A 1 0.35 -18.26 -9.63
C MET A 1 1.54 -18.62 -8.75
N ALA A 2 1.41 -18.73 -7.41
CA ALA A 2 2.56 -18.98 -6.52
C ALA A 2 3.45 -20.19 -6.89
N LEU A 3 2.86 -21.35 -7.22
CA LEU A 3 3.59 -22.56 -7.65
C LEU A 3 4.27 -22.42 -9.02
N MET A 4 3.72 -21.58 -9.91
CA MET A 4 4.29 -21.30 -11.23
C MET A 4 5.42 -20.26 -11.11
N SER A 5 5.26 -19.26 -10.25
CA SER A 5 6.31 -18.26 -9.96
C SER A 5 7.47 -18.82 -9.14
N SER A 6 7.25 -19.89 -8.37
CA SER A 6 8.29 -20.55 -7.57
C SER A 6 9.09 -21.59 -8.35
N LEU A 7 8.91 -21.70 -9.67
CA LEU A 7 9.57 -22.67 -10.56
C LEU A 7 9.32 -24.15 -10.19
N PHE A 8 8.31 -24.43 -9.36
CA PHE A 8 7.98 -25.80 -8.93
C PHE A 8 7.16 -26.57 -9.96
N TRP A 9 6.41 -25.84 -10.79
CA TRP A 9 5.65 -26.42 -11.89
C TRP A 9 6.04 -25.71 -13.17
N THR A 10 6.86 -26.37 -13.98
CA THR A 10 7.45 -25.80 -15.21
C THR A 10 6.88 -26.41 -16.49
N SER A 11 6.23 -27.58 -16.41
CA SER A 11 5.52 -28.21 -17.53
C SER A 11 4.01 -27.89 -17.50
N TYR A 12 3.65 -26.67 -17.90
CA TYR A 12 2.25 -26.27 -18.10
C TYR A 12 2.05 -25.70 -19.50
N SER A 13 0.87 -25.87 -20.09
CA SER A 13 0.52 -25.30 -21.39
C SER A 13 0.16 -23.82 -21.27
N GLU A 14 0.30 -23.06 -22.37
CA GLU A 14 -0.08 -21.63 -22.43
C GLU A 14 -1.53 -21.40 -22.00
N ILE A 15 -2.42 -22.34 -22.29
CA ILE A 15 -3.85 -22.29 -21.92
C ILE A 15 -4.03 -22.31 -20.39
N TRP A 16 -3.24 -23.11 -19.68
CA TRP A 16 -3.26 -23.20 -18.22
C TRP A 16 -2.64 -21.98 -17.55
N GLU A 17 -1.62 -21.38 -18.16
CA GLU A 17 -1.10 -20.11 -17.70
C GLU A 17 -2.11 -18.98 -17.85
N LEU A 18 -2.75 -18.87 -19.02
CA LEU A 18 -3.75 -17.84 -19.29
C LEU A 18 -4.96 -17.97 -18.36
N SER A 19 -5.44 -19.20 -18.17
CA SER A 19 -6.59 -19.49 -17.30
C SER A 19 -6.28 -19.20 -15.84
N ALA A 20 -5.09 -19.57 -15.34
CA ALA A 20 -4.66 -19.25 -13.99
C ALA A 20 -4.50 -17.73 -13.76
N LYS A 21 -3.96 -17.00 -14.74
CA LYS A 21 -3.86 -15.52 -14.68
C LYS A 21 -5.23 -14.86 -14.68
N ALA A 22 -6.12 -15.28 -15.59
CA ALA A 22 -7.47 -14.74 -15.68
C ALA A 22 -8.22 -14.99 -14.36
N LEU A 23 -8.21 -16.22 -13.85
CA LEU A 23 -8.86 -16.58 -12.59
C LEU A 23 -8.27 -15.79 -11.42
N HIS A 24 -6.94 -15.63 -11.37
CA HIS A 24 -6.27 -14.81 -10.35
C HIS A 24 -6.72 -13.34 -10.41
N THR A 25 -6.84 -12.75 -11.59
CA THR A 25 -7.33 -11.37 -11.76
C THR A 25 -8.79 -11.22 -11.30
N PHE A 26 -9.67 -12.13 -11.73
CA PHE A 26 -11.10 -12.08 -11.33
C PHE A 26 -11.29 -12.31 -9.82
N THR A 27 -10.61 -13.31 -9.27
CA THR A 27 -10.63 -13.56 -7.81
C THR A 27 -9.93 -12.43 -7.05
N GLY A 28 -8.97 -11.75 -7.66
CA GLY A 28 -8.35 -10.54 -7.13
C GLY A 28 -9.34 -9.39 -6.96
N PHE A 29 -10.22 -9.14 -7.95
CA PHE A 29 -11.27 -8.13 -7.83
C PHE A 29 -12.28 -8.48 -6.73
N ALA A 30 -12.77 -9.72 -6.71
CA ALA A 30 -13.68 -10.17 -5.66
C ALA A 30 -13.02 -10.10 -4.27
N GLY A 31 -11.75 -10.49 -4.17
CA GLY A 31 -10.95 -10.39 -2.97
C GLY A 31 -10.76 -8.95 -2.51
N GLY A 32 -10.53 -8.00 -3.42
CA GLY A 32 -10.44 -6.57 -3.11
C GLY A 32 -11.74 -6.00 -2.55
N VAL A 33 -12.88 -6.34 -3.14
CA VAL A 33 -14.20 -5.94 -2.64
C VAL A 33 -14.47 -6.55 -1.26
N GLY A 34 -14.21 -7.85 -1.10
CA GLY A 34 -14.36 -8.54 0.18
C GLY A 34 -13.47 -7.94 1.28
N TRP A 35 -12.21 -7.64 0.96
CA TRP A 35 -11.27 -7.02 1.90
C TRP A 35 -11.72 -5.62 2.32
N THR A 36 -12.22 -4.83 1.36
CA THR A 36 -12.77 -3.50 1.64
C THR A 36 -14.00 -3.58 2.54
N ALA A 37 -14.90 -4.54 2.29
CA ALA A 37 -16.07 -4.78 3.13
C ALA A 37 -15.66 -5.19 4.57
N LEU A 38 -14.68 -6.09 4.71
CA LEU A 38 -14.15 -6.49 6.02
C LEU A 38 -13.54 -5.30 6.76
N ILE A 39 -12.73 -4.48 6.09
CA ILE A 39 -12.18 -3.25 6.69
C ILE A 39 -13.29 -2.28 7.11
N GLY A 40 -14.33 -2.11 6.27
CA GLY A 40 -15.49 -1.28 6.61
C GLY A 40 -16.23 -1.77 7.85
N LEU A 41 -16.50 -3.08 7.95
CA LEU A 41 -17.12 -3.70 9.13
C LEU A 41 -16.24 -3.53 10.37
N MET A 42 -14.92 -3.72 10.24
CA MET A 42 -13.98 -3.45 11.32
C MET A 42 -13.98 -1.98 11.74
N ALA A 43 -14.04 -1.04 10.79
CA ALA A 43 -14.08 0.39 11.09
C ALA A 43 -15.32 0.76 11.91
N ILE A 44 -16.50 0.22 11.56
CA ILE A 44 -17.75 0.41 12.33
C ILE A 44 -17.57 -0.12 13.76
N LYS A 45 -16.99 -1.31 13.90
CA LYS A 45 -16.75 -1.92 15.23
C LYS A 45 -15.73 -1.14 16.07
N LEU A 46 -14.73 -0.54 15.43
CA LEU A 46 -13.68 0.25 16.08
C LEU A 46 -14.11 1.69 16.37
N GLU A 47 -15.24 2.15 15.84
CA GLU A 47 -15.70 3.53 16.03
C GLU A 47 -15.97 3.85 17.51
N GLN A 48 -16.38 2.84 18.29
CA GLN A 48 -16.58 2.96 19.74
C GLN A 48 -15.28 2.98 20.56
N LYS A 49 -14.14 2.59 19.98
CA LYS A 49 -12.82 2.54 20.65
C LYS A 49 -11.74 3.20 19.80
N ARG A 50 -11.82 4.54 19.67
CA ARG A 50 -10.82 5.36 18.92
C ARG A 50 -9.46 5.42 19.63
N GLY A 51 -8.71 4.32 19.56
CA GLY A 51 -7.33 4.24 20.05
C GLY A 51 -6.35 5.10 19.25
N THR A 52 -5.18 5.37 19.83
CA THR A 52 -4.11 6.18 19.21
C THR A 52 -3.66 5.65 17.85
N VAL A 53 -3.62 4.32 17.67
CA VAL A 53 -3.25 3.68 16.39
C VAL A 53 -4.29 3.98 15.31
N THR A 54 -5.58 3.86 15.62
CA THR A 54 -6.66 4.19 14.68
C THR A 54 -6.59 5.66 14.27
N LYS A 55 -6.30 6.58 15.20
CA LYS A 55 -6.11 8.01 14.89
C LYS A 55 -4.91 8.25 13.97
N ALA A 56 -3.80 7.55 14.19
CA ALA A 56 -2.61 7.64 13.33
C ALA A 56 -2.92 7.18 11.90
N ILE A 57 -3.62 6.04 11.75
CA ILE A 57 -4.02 5.50 10.45
C ILE A 57 -4.99 6.45 9.74
N VAL A 58 -5.98 7.00 10.46
CA VAL A 58 -6.90 8.00 9.92
C VAL A 58 -6.15 9.25 9.48
N ALA A 59 -5.19 9.73 10.27
CA ALA A 59 -4.39 10.90 9.91
C ALA A 59 -3.46 10.67 8.72
N LEU A 60 -3.01 9.42 8.50
CA LEU A 60 -2.29 9.02 7.30
C LEU A 60 -3.23 9.03 6.09
N GLY A 61 -4.43 8.46 6.22
CA GLY A 61 -5.43 8.43 5.14
C GLY A 61 -5.92 9.84 4.75
N GLN A 62 -6.09 10.70 5.73
CA GLN A 62 -6.37 12.14 5.54
C GLN A 62 -5.24 12.89 4.86
N ARG A 63 -4.04 12.30 4.75
CA ARG A 63 -2.84 12.82 4.08
C ARG A 63 -2.35 11.92 2.94
N SER A 64 -3.24 11.07 2.42
CA SER A 64 -2.88 9.93 1.56
C SER A 64 -2.10 10.35 0.32
N LEU A 65 -2.46 11.46 -0.33
CA LEU A 65 -1.76 11.91 -1.54
C LEU A 65 -0.33 12.38 -1.25
N SER A 66 -0.11 13.06 -0.12
CA SER A 66 1.24 13.50 0.27
C SER A 66 2.11 12.30 0.64
N PHE A 67 1.56 11.34 1.39
CA PHE A 67 2.28 10.14 1.79
C PHE A 67 2.50 9.17 0.64
N TYR A 68 1.59 9.11 -0.35
CA TYR A 68 1.79 8.36 -1.57
C TYR A 68 3.00 8.87 -2.35
N ILE A 69 3.14 10.19 -2.51
CA ILE A 69 4.31 10.80 -3.16
C ILE A 69 5.59 10.50 -2.36
N PHE A 70 5.53 10.68 -1.03
CA PHE A 70 6.67 10.40 -0.15
C PHE A 70 7.13 8.94 -0.22
N GLN A 71 6.19 7.99 -0.14
CA GLN A 71 6.47 6.56 -0.24
C GLN A 71 6.99 6.19 -1.63
N SER A 72 6.42 6.74 -2.70
CA SER A 72 6.91 6.52 -4.06
C SER A 72 8.35 7.01 -4.21
N PHE A 73 8.67 8.18 -3.65
CA PHE A 73 10.02 8.73 -3.66
C PHE A 73 11.00 7.84 -2.87
N LEU A 74 10.60 7.36 -1.69
CA LEU A 74 11.41 6.40 -0.92
C LEU A 74 11.63 5.10 -1.69
N PHE A 75 10.62 4.56 -2.36
CA PHE A 75 10.78 3.35 -3.17
C PHE A 75 11.73 3.57 -4.34
N VAL A 76 11.65 4.71 -5.04
CA VAL A 76 12.62 5.04 -6.09
C VAL A 76 14.02 5.14 -5.48
N LEU A 77 14.19 5.87 -4.38
CA LEU A 77 15.50 6.02 -3.74
C LEU A 77 16.09 4.70 -3.27
N ILE A 78 15.28 3.77 -2.77
CA ILE A 78 15.78 2.49 -2.23
C ILE A 78 15.96 1.47 -3.35
N LEU A 79 14.93 1.27 -4.16
CA LEU A 79 14.82 0.13 -5.07
C LEU A 79 15.29 0.43 -6.49
N ALA A 80 15.23 1.68 -6.94
CA ALA A 80 15.55 1.98 -8.33
C ALA A 80 17.04 1.72 -8.62
N PRO A 81 17.36 1.07 -9.76
CA PRO A 81 18.74 0.71 -10.10
C PRO A 81 19.67 1.92 -10.25
N TYR A 82 19.11 3.09 -10.62
CA TYR A 82 19.85 4.34 -10.77
C TYR A 82 19.95 5.18 -9.49
N ALA A 83 19.30 4.76 -8.40
CA ALA A 83 19.35 5.43 -7.11
C ALA A 83 20.00 4.50 -6.07
N GLY A 84 19.21 3.79 -5.27
CA GLY A 84 19.72 2.90 -4.20
C GLY A 84 20.08 1.49 -4.66
N GLY A 85 19.61 1.06 -5.82
CA GLY A 85 19.99 -0.21 -6.44
C GLY A 85 19.55 -1.48 -5.71
N LEU A 86 18.93 -1.39 -4.53
CA LEU A 86 18.62 -2.57 -3.71
C LEU A 86 17.64 -3.52 -4.39
N GLY A 87 16.77 -3.02 -5.27
CA GLY A 87 15.75 -3.83 -5.95
C GLY A 87 16.30 -4.97 -6.81
N GLY A 88 17.52 -4.82 -7.32
CA GLY A 88 18.21 -5.88 -8.08
C GLY A 88 18.95 -6.90 -7.22
N HIS A 89 19.12 -6.63 -5.93
CA HIS A 89 19.94 -7.43 -5.02
C HIS A 89 19.14 -8.11 -3.90
N ILE A 90 17.87 -7.73 -3.71
CA ILE A 90 17.02 -8.30 -2.67
C ILE A 90 15.99 -9.26 -3.26
N SER A 91 15.68 -10.32 -2.52
CA SER A 91 14.60 -11.25 -2.87
C SER A 91 13.23 -10.60 -2.68
N GLN A 92 12.17 -11.23 -3.21
CA GLN A 92 10.79 -10.76 -3.04
C GLN A 92 10.45 -10.49 -1.57
N LEU A 93 10.85 -11.39 -0.66
CA LEU A 93 10.65 -11.21 0.77
C LEU A 93 11.37 -9.96 1.31
N GLY A 94 12.58 -9.67 0.81
CA GLY A 94 13.32 -8.46 1.18
C GLY A 94 12.58 -7.19 0.77
N SER A 95 12.05 -7.16 -0.45
CA SER A 95 11.21 -6.05 -0.94
C SER A 95 9.95 -5.86 -0.11
N ASP A 96 9.29 -6.95 0.28
CA ASP A 96 8.08 -6.91 1.11
C ASP A 96 8.38 -6.33 2.50
N VAL A 97 9.50 -6.72 3.12
CA VAL A 97 9.94 -6.18 4.41
C VAL A 97 10.24 -4.67 4.31
N VAL A 98 10.93 -4.23 3.25
CA VAL A 98 11.20 -2.81 3.01
C VAL A 98 9.89 -2.04 2.86
N SER A 99 8.92 -2.58 2.12
CA SER A 99 7.60 -1.97 1.93
C SER A 99 6.86 -1.78 3.25
N VAL A 100 6.82 -2.81 4.09
CA VAL A 100 6.22 -2.73 5.43
C VAL A 100 6.94 -1.69 6.29
N PHE A 101 8.27 -1.65 6.25
CA PHE A 101 9.05 -0.67 7.01
C PHE A 101 8.73 0.77 6.57
N VAL A 102 8.74 1.05 5.27
CA VAL A 102 8.39 2.37 4.71
C VAL A 102 6.97 2.77 5.10
N TRP A 103 6.03 1.82 5.09
CA TRP A 103 4.66 2.06 5.53
C TRP A 103 4.59 2.42 7.02
N VAL A 104 5.26 1.67 7.91
CA VAL A 104 5.31 1.96 9.36
C VAL A 104 5.89 3.35 9.62
N VAL A 105 7.02 3.69 8.97
CA VAL A 105 7.64 5.02 9.08
C VAL A 105 6.65 6.11 8.67
N SER A 106 5.91 5.90 7.58
CA SER A 106 4.89 6.83 7.10
C SER A 106 3.76 7.02 8.12
N VAL A 107 3.27 5.94 8.74
CA VAL A 107 2.25 6.00 9.81
C VAL A 107 2.76 6.80 11.02
N ILE A 108 4.01 6.59 11.44
CA ILE A 108 4.63 7.32 12.56
C ILE A 108 4.73 8.82 12.24
N ILE A 109 5.24 9.17 11.05
CA ILE A 109 5.35 10.55 10.59
C ILE A 109 3.95 11.20 10.54
N ALA A 110 2.95 10.50 9.99
CA ALA A 110 1.57 10.99 9.93
C ALA A 110 0.99 11.28 11.31
N ASN A 111 1.27 10.41 12.29
CA ASN A 111 0.86 10.60 13.67
C ASN A 111 1.53 11.82 14.31
N ILE A 112 2.83 12.03 14.08
CA ILE A 112 3.56 13.21 14.57
C ILE A 112 2.98 14.49 13.96
N LEU A 113 2.75 14.51 12.63
CA LEU A 113 2.14 15.64 11.94
C LEU A 113 0.71 15.90 12.42
N HIS A 114 -0.04 14.84 12.74
CA HIS A 114 -1.37 14.96 13.32
C HIS A 114 -1.34 15.64 14.69
N LYS A 115 -0.42 15.22 15.58
CA LYS A 115 -0.22 15.88 16.88
C LYS A 115 0.21 17.35 16.76
N ARG A 116 0.87 17.73 15.66
CA ARG A 116 1.28 19.12 15.37
C ARG A 116 0.22 19.93 14.61
N SER A 117 -0.95 19.38 14.31
CA SER A 117 -2.03 20.05 13.54
C SER A 117 -1.62 20.55 12.14
N ILE A 118 -0.55 20.01 11.56
CA ILE A 118 -0.05 20.42 10.23
C ILE A 118 -0.84 19.69 9.15
N ARG A 119 -1.63 20.38 8.33
CA ARG A 119 -2.35 19.74 7.20
C ARG A 119 -1.39 19.38 6.07
N GLY A 120 -1.72 18.33 5.30
CA GLY A 120 -0.94 17.95 4.13
C GLY A 120 -0.94 19.08 3.08
N PRO A 121 0.21 19.56 2.59
CA PRO A 121 0.27 20.67 1.65
C PRO A 121 -0.43 20.34 0.33
N PHE A 122 -0.26 19.11 -0.19
CA PHE A 122 -0.83 18.74 -1.49
C PHE A 122 -2.36 18.58 -1.50
N GLU A 123 -2.95 18.09 -0.41
CA GLU A 123 -4.41 17.99 -0.33
C GLU A 123 -5.05 19.36 -0.18
N THR A 124 -4.37 20.27 0.51
CA THR A 124 -4.83 21.66 0.59
C THR A 124 -4.88 22.30 -0.80
N VAL A 125 -3.89 22.02 -1.66
CA VAL A 125 -3.87 22.46 -3.06
C VAL A 125 -4.98 21.81 -3.88
N LEU A 126 -5.20 20.50 -3.74
CA LEU A 126 -6.25 19.77 -4.47
C LEU A 126 -7.65 20.27 -4.08
N ARG A 127 -7.88 20.46 -2.77
CA ARG A 127 -9.16 20.92 -2.23
C ARG A 127 -9.46 22.37 -2.65
N LYS A 128 -8.43 23.20 -2.78
CA LYS A 128 -8.55 24.58 -3.30
C LYS A 128 -8.94 24.61 -4.78
N LYS A 129 -8.45 23.67 -5.59
CA LYS A 129 -8.76 23.59 -7.03
C LYS A 129 -10.12 22.99 -7.35
N SER A 130 -10.69 22.17 -6.46
CA SER A 130 -12.01 21.55 -6.66
C SER A 130 -13.20 22.48 -6.35
N THR A 131 -12.94 23.61 -5.69
CA THR A 131 -13.96 24.62 -5.33
C THR A 131 -14.02 25.80 -6.31
N LEU A 132 -13.26 25.76 -7.40
CA LEU A 132 -13.31 26.71 -8.53
C LEU A 132 -13.99 26.02 -9.71
#